data_AF-A0A537KJ25-F1
#
_entry.id   AF-A0A537KJ25-F1
#
_cell.length_a   1.000
_cell.length_b   1.000
_cell.length_c   1.000
_cell.angle_alpha   90.00
_cell.angle_beta   90.00
_cell.angle_gamma   90.00
#
_symmetry.space_group_name_H-M   'P 1'
#
loop_
_entity.id
_entity.type
_entity.pdbx_description
1 polymer ?
#
loop_
_entity_poly.entity_id
_entity_poly.type
_entity_poly.pdbx_seq_one_letter_code
_entity_poly.pdbx_strand_id
1 'polypeptide(L)'
;MKKVLSLSLGLILIGNFLFAATGDYIAVASGNWNATTTWNADYGAGFVAATDYPGQNPLTGAVTIQNGFTVTLNVSPANPIGSLTIQTGNAITSLIISNGFTLNVTGAVLISIPIGGSGITKSIVINGTTAQLNAGSLVILPSANDNKTAFLQFAAAGTVNISGNLSMPGDPALDQRTSINFPSGGTLIVGGNLSGGTINGGTGTTTITGSLTGATDINIGTGTITINGNLTGGTVNPSSPGTLNITGNVTNDSLNAGNATINIGGNVSNNPVDAGFTGTIGFTGSGIQTTPATPLTVPNLVMNNAASTLQLGGNLTVTGTLTLTAGKINTGTNSLILTNATPANQLVGGSATSYIYSTGAGRLQRNTLAAATAYLFPVGTATNYLPVTVTPTTTSNFAVNAYTPATTNGVQGGPAFANKSTIVDAVWNIDRLSGTGNST
;
A
#
# COMPACT_ATOMS: atom_id res chain seq x y z
N MET A 1 -34.85 -2.43 20.59
CA MET A 1 -33.64 -2.29 19.74
C MET A 1 -33.17 -0.85 19.79
N LYS A 2 -32.29 -0.52 20.74
CA LYS A 2 -31.65 0.80 20.83
C LYS A 2 -30.40 0.75 19.95
N LYS A 3 -30.41 1.46 18.82
CA LYS A 3 -29.20 1.69 18.02
C LYS A 3 -28.27 2.55 18.87
N VAL A 4 -27.22 1.95 19.41
CA VAL A 4 -26.11 2.68 20.01
C VAL A 4 -25.35 3.29 18.84
N LEU A 5 -25.51 4.60 18.67
CA LEU A 5 -24.72 5.39 17.75
C LEU A 5 -23.29 5.39 18.29
N SER A 6 -22.39 4.60 17.71
CA SER A 6 -20.97 4.65 18.01
C SER A 6 -20.40 5.96 17.46
N LEU A 7 -20.43 7.02 18.28
CA LEU A 7 -19.56 8.17 18.08
C LEU A 7 -18.12 7.72 18.37
N SER A 8 -17.45 7.13 17.38
CA SER A 8 -15.99 7.09 17.31
C SER A 8 -15.53 8.04 16.20
N LEU A 9 -15.95 9.29 16.26
CA LEU A 9 -15.19 10.36 15.63
C LEU A 9 -14.19 10.83 16.68
N GLY A 10 -12.90 10.63 16.41
CA GLY A 10 -11.85 11.30 17.14
C GLY A 10 -12.21 12.78 17.22
N LEU A 11 -12.39 13.27 18.44
CA LEU A 11 -12.64 14.67 18.73
C LEU A 11 -11.36 15.44 18.37
N ILE A 12 -11.15 15.73 17.09
CA ILE A 12 -10.23 16.77 16.66
C ILE A 12 -10.94 18.07 17.00
N LEU A 13 -10.64 18.59 18.19
CA LEU A 13 -11.06 19.91 18.62
C LEU A 13 -10.37 20.95 17.70
N ILE A 14 -10.95 21.21 16.52
CA ILE A 14 -10.59 22.39 15.71
C ILE A 14 -11.29 23.59 16.33
N GLY A 15 -10.86 23.97 17.53
CA GLY A 15 -11.19 25.25 18.12
C GLY A 15 -10.29 26.31 17.51
N ASN A 16 -10.53 26.71 16.25
CA ASN A 16 -9.94 27.94 15.71
C ASN A 16 -10.71 29.15 16.27
N PHE A 17 -10.50 29.45 17.54
CA PHE A 17 -10.61 30.84 18.01
C PHE A 17 -9.26 31.50 17.70
N LEU A 18 -9.09 31.93 16.44
CA LEU A 18 -7.95 32.74 16.02
C LEU A 18 -8.09 34.11 16.68
N PHE A 19 -7.50 34.29 17.86
CA PHE A 19 -7.00 35.60 18.22
C PHE A 19 -5.77 35.82 17.36
N ALA A 20 -5.77 36.89 16.58
CA ALA A 20 -4.61 37.25 15.76
C ALA A 20 -3.39 37.40 16.68
N ALA A 21 -2.28 36.75 16.31
CA ALA A 21 -1.03 36.82 17.04
C ALA A 21 0.02 37.58 16.22
N THR A 22 0.91 38.29 16.90
CA THR A 22 2.05 38.95 16.26
C THR A 22 2.81 37.97 15.36
N GLY A 23 2.97 38.33 14.09
CA GLY A 23 3.64 37.51 13.07
C GLY A 23 2.69 36.66 12.22
N ASP A 24 1.38 36.69 12.45
CA ASP A 24 0.40 36.02 11.60
C ASP A 24 0.12 36.80 10.32
N TYR A 25 -0.17 36.08 9.23
CA TYR A 25 -0.50 36.65 7.92
C TYR A 25 -1.80 36.07 7.38
N ILE A 26 -2.58 36.91 6.69
CA ILE A 26 -3.77 36.52 5.94
C ILE A 26 -3.67 37.03 4.50
N ALA A 27 -3.95 36.17 3.53
CA ALA A 27 -4.06 36.60 2.14
C ALA A 27 -5.36 37.38 1.95
N VAL A 28 -5.28 38.60 1.41
CA VAL A 28 -6.42 39.49 1.14
C VAL A 28 -6.66 39.73 -0.35
N ALA A 29 -5.79 39.17 -1.20
CA ALA A 29 -5.92 39.16 -2.64
C ALA A 29 -5.26 37.91 -3.24
N SER A 30 -5.63 37.54 -4.46
CA SER A 30 -4.84 36.60 -5.25
C SER A 30 -3.56 37.28 -5.74
N GLY A 31 -2.45 36.55 -5.81
CA GLY A 31 -1.19 37.13 -6.26
C GLY A 31 0.04 36.32 -5.90
N ASN A 32 1.20 36.97 -6.04
CA ASN A 32 2.50 36.40 -5.73
C ASN A 32 2.76 36.43 -4.23
N TRP A 33 3.41 35.40 -3.71
CA TRP A 33 3.75 35.31 -2.29
C TRP A 33 4.63 36.48 -1.83
N ASN A 34 5.58 36.91 -2.66
CA ASN A 34 6.48 38.02 -2.31
C ASN A 34 5.85 39.42 -2.44
N ALA A 35 4.60 39.54 -2.90
CA ALA A 35 3.93 40.83 -3.04
C ALA A 35 3.21 41.19 -1.74
N THR A 36 3.61 42.31 -1.11
CA THR A 36 2.98 42.79 0.13
C THR A 36 1.49 43.08 -0.04
N THR A 37 1.04 43.46 -1.24
CA THR A 37 -0.38 43.66 -1.58
C THR A 37 -1.22 42.39 -1.52
N THR A 38 -0.59 41.21 -1.48
CA THR A 38 -1.29 39.93 -1.28
C THR A 38 -1.68 39.72 0.18
N TRP A 39 -1.05 40.41 1.13
CA TRP A 39 -1.11 40.08 2.55
C TRP A 39 -1.54 41.23 3.45
N ASN A 40 -2.29 40.88 4.48
CA ASN A 40 -2.29 41.61 5.74
C ASN A 40 -1.48 40.82 6.78
N ALA A 41 -0.85 41.52 7.71
CA ALA A 41 -0.08 40.95 8.80
C ALA A 41 -0.54 41.53 10.14
N ASP A 42 -0.48 40.73 11.20
CA ASP A 42 -0.66 41.22 12.57
C ASP A 42 0.71 41.54 13.20
N TYR A 43 0.92 42.80 13.55
CA TYR A 43 2.12 43.28 14.22
C TYR A 43 1.92 43.51 15.73
N GLY A 44 0.93 42.84 16.34
CA GLY A 44 0.56 42.93 17.76
C GLY A 44 -0.63 43.82 18.08
N ALA A 45 -1.34 44.31 17.07
CA ALA A 45 -2.52 45.17 17.22
C ALA A 45 -3.66 44.80 16.25
N GLY A 46 -3.63 43.59 15.68
CA GLY A 46 -4.54 43.12 14.66
C GLY A 46 -3.99 43.28 13.24
N PHE A 47 -4.73 42.72 12.28
CA PHE A 47 -4.33 42.69 10.87
C PHE A 47 -4.36 44.06 10.22
N VAL A 48 -3.21 44.49 9.70
CA VAL A 48 -3.03 45.69 8.86
C VAL A 48 -2.36 45.30 7.55
N ALA A 49 -2.30 46.21 6.57
CA ALA A 49 -1.58 45.97 5.32
C ALA A 49 -0.13 45.58 5.61
N ALA A 50 0.33 44.47 5.04
CA ALA A 50 1.67 43.98 5.29
C ALA A 50 2.72 44.89 4.64
N THR A 51 3.85 45.06 5.31
CA THR A 51 5.04 45.75 4.77
C THR A 51 6.11 44.79 4.27
N ASP A 52 5.91 43.51 4.55
CA ASP A 52 6.74 42.36 4.24
C ASP A 52 5.84 41.19 3.77
N TYR A 53 6.46 40.10 3.32
CA TYR A 53 5.74 38.86 2.99
C TYR A 53 6.00 37.76 4.03
N PRO A 54 5.12 36.75 4.14
CA PRO A 54 5.29 35.68 5.13
C PRO A 54 6.62 34.94 4.95
N GLY A 55 7.40 34.84 6.01
CA GLY A 55 8.73 34.23 6.01
C GLY A 55 9.85 35.13 5.48
N GLN A 56 9.57 36.40 5.13
CA GLN A 56 10.63 37.38 4.88
C GLN A 56 11.44 37.64 6.13
N ASN A 57 10.75 37.84 7.27
CA ASN A 57 11.33 38.06 8.58
C ASN A 57 11.19 36.82 9.47
N PRO A 58 12.08 36.62 10.47
CA PRO A 58 11.97 35.54 11.45
C PRO A 58 10.64 35.58 12.22
N LEU A 59 10.30 34.46 12.87
CA LEU A 59 9.12 34.33 13.73
C LEU A 59 7.78 34.57 13.00
N THR A 60 7.72 34.27 11.69
CA THR A 60 6.44 34.24 10.98
C THR A 60 5.57 33.13 11.57
N GLY A 61 4.39 33.52 12.08
CA GLY A 61 3.42 32.67 12.74
C GLY A 61 2.55 31.90 11.74
N ALA A 62 1.24 31.96 11.94
CA ALA A 62 0.27 31.31 11.08
C ALA A 62 0.06 32.08 9.78
N VAL A 63 0.03 31.38 8.66
CA VAL A 63 -0.33 31.94 7.35
C VAL A 63 -1.65 31.35 6.89
N THR A 64 -2.63 32.20 6.62
CA THR A 64 -3.95 31.76 6.12
C THR A 64 -4.18 32.31 4.72
N ILE A 65 -4.39 31.44 3.74
CA ILE A 65 -4.91 31.85 2.43
C ILE A 65 -6.43 31.86 2.53
N GLN A 66 -7.02 33.05 2.49
CA GLN A 66 -8.46 33.20 2.69
C GLN A 66 -9.29 32.65 1.54
N ASN A 67 -10.57 32.37 1.83
CA ASN A 67 -11.51 31.84 0.86
C ASN A 67 -11.57 32.70 -0.42
N GLY A 68 -11.43 32.08 -1.59
CA GLY A 68 -11.50 32.74 -2.90
C GLY A 68 -10.17 33.25 -3.47
N PHE A 69 -9.06 33.09 -2.75
CA PHE A 69 -7.75 33.52 -3.25
C PHE A 69 -6.87 32.37 -3.75
N THR A 70 -6.11 32.67 -4.79
CA THR A 70 -5.03 31.83 -5.30
C THR A 70 -3.72 32.57 -5.10
N VAL A 71 -2.83 31.98 -4.30
CA VAL A 71 -1.49 32.53 -4.04
C VAL A 71 -0.44 31.67 -4.73
N THR A 72 0.49 32.33 -5.41
CA THR A 72 1.61 31.66 -6.09
C THR A 72 2.89 31.90 -5.31
N LEU A 73 3.51 30.84 -4.79
CA LEU A 73 4.87 30.90 -4.26
C LEU A 73 5.85 31.10 -5.42
N ASN A 74 6.42 32.29 -5.47
CA ASN A 74 7.38 32.76 -6.47
C ASN A 74 8.70 33.23 -5.83
N VAL A 75 8.92 32.89 -4.56
CA VAL A 75 10.12 33.12 -3.77
C VAL A 75 10.26 31.98 -2.78
N SER A 76 11.49 31.57 -2.46
CA SER A 76 11.73 30.73 -1.28
C SER A 76 11.87 31.64 -0.07
N PRO A 77 10.92 31.69 0.88
CA PRO A 77 11.04 32.57 2.04
C PRO A 77 12.32 32.27 2.83
N ALA A 78 12.99 33.32 3.30
CA ALA A 78 14.27 33.19 4.00
C ALA A 78 14.11 32.49 5.35
N ASN A 79 12.94 32.63 5.97
CA ASN A 79 12.58 32.05 7.26
C ASN A 79 11.37 31.12 7.08
N PRO A 80 11.30 30.02 7.83
CA PRO A 80 10.13 29.15 7.80
C PRO A 80 8.91 29.85 8.45
N ILE A 81 7.72 29.37 8.11
CA ILE A 81 6.46 29.81 8.71
C ILE A 81 5.95 28.80 9.74
N GLY A 82 5.21 29.25 10.74
CA GLY A 82 4.69 28.43 11.83
C GLY A 82 3.65 27.40 11.36
N SER A 83 2.64 27.84 10.61
CA SER A 83 1.59 26.96 10.05
C SER A 83 1.01 27.54 8.76
N LEU A 84 0.34 26.71 7.97
CA LEU A 84 -0.35 27.13 6.75
C LEU A 84 -1.79 26.60 6.74
N THR A 85 -2.75 27.48 6.48
CA THR A 85 -4.16 27.10 6.31
C THR A 85 -4.70 27.57 4.96
N ILE A 86 -5.23 26.64 4.18
CA ILE A 86 -6.14 26.93 3.06
C ILE A 86 -7.55 27.01 3.66
N GLN A 87 -8.13 28.22 3.72
CA GLN A 87 -9.33 28.46 4.51
C GLN A 87 -10.57 27.75 3.94
N THR A 88 -11.40 27.25 4.86
CA THR A 88 -12.77 26.79 4.57
C THR A 88 -13.55 27.87 3.82
N GLY A 89 -14.37 27.46 2.86
CA GLY A 89 -15.26 28.40 2.18
C GLY A 89 -15.82 27.90 0.85
N ASN A 90 -16.55 28.77 0.18
CA ASN A 90 -17.36 28.49 -1.01
C ASN A 90 -16.79 28.96 -2.35
N ALA A 91 -15.52 29.34 -2.35
CA ALA A 91 -14.79 29.67 -3.55
C ALA A 91 -13.53 28.79 -3.63
N ILE A 92 -12.99 28.67 -4.83
CA ILE A 92 -11.71 27.99 -5.04
C ILE A 92 -10.64 28.74 -4.25
N THR A 93 -9.85 28.00 -3.49
CA THR A 93 -8.69 28.55 -2.77
C THR A 93 -7.50 27.64 -3.00
N SER A 94 -6.37 28.21 -3.39
CA SER A 94 -5.19 27.42 -3.68
C SER A 94 -3.88 28.09 -3.31
N LEU A 95 -2.91 27.27 -2.94
CA LEU A 95 -1.49 27.61 -3.00
C LEU A 95 -0.88 26.89 -4.20
N ILE A 96 -0.19 27.63 -5.06
CA ILE A 96 0.62 27.08 -6.15
C ILE A 96 2.09 27.28 -5.81
N ILE A 97 2.85 26.20 -5.68
CA ILE A 97 4.30 26.26 -5.50
C ILE A 97 4.95 26.14 -6.87
N SER A 98 5.54 27.23 -7.36
CA SER A 98 6.17 27.25 -8.69
C SER A 98 7.53 26.55 -8.67
N ASN A 99 7.99 26.16 -9.86
CA ASN A 99 9.30 25.56 -10.04
C ASN A 99 10.43 26.41 -9.43
N GLY A 100 11.38 25.76 -8.77
CA GLY A 100 12.55 26.40 -8.17
C GLY A 100 12.34 26.98 -6.77
N PHE A 101 11.12 26.89 -6.22
CA PHE A 101 10.82 27.46 -4.90
C PHE A 101 10.47 26.42 -3.86
N THR A 102 10.86 26.71 -2.62
CA THR A 102 10.63 25.86 -1.45
C THR A 102 9.85 26.64 -0.41
N LEU A 103 8.75 26.07 0.09
CA LEU A 103 8.07 26.55 1.29
C LEU A 103 8.39 25.64 2.48
N ASN A 104 8.90 26.23 3.56
CA ASN A 104 9.15 25.54 4.82
C ASN A 104 8.09 25.92 5.86
N VAL A 105 7.31 24.94 6.30
CA VAL A 105 6.30 25.07 7.35
C VAL A 105 6.73 24.21 8.54
N THR A 106 7.06 24.81 9.68
CA THR A 106 7.53 24.02 10.85
C THR A 106 6.41 23.23 11.51
N GLY A 107 5.18 23.74 11.45
CA GLY A 107 4.00 23.12 12.06
C GLY A 107 3.07 22.49 11.03
N ALA A 108 1.78 22.55 11.33
CA ALA A 108 0.75 21.90 10.52
C ALA A 108 0.44 22.68 9.24
N VAL A 109 0.17 21.93 8.18
CA VAL A 109 -0.54 22.40 6.99
C VAL A 109 -1.96 21.86 7.02
N LEU A 110 -2.95 22.74 6.85
CA LEU A 110 -4.36 22.38 6.81
C LEU A 110 -4.96 22.79 5.45
N ILE A 111 -5.44 21.80 4.70
CA ILE A 111 -6.34 22.01 3.57
C ILE A 111 -7.77 21.83 4.09
N SER A 112 -8.44 22.94 4.36
CA SER A 112 -9.74 22.92 5.03
C SER A 112 -10.89 22.57 4.08
N ILE A 113 -12.11 22.62 4.63
CA ILE A 113 -13.33 22.09 4.02
C ILE A 113 -13.80 23.01 2.87
N PRO A 114 -14.03 22.48 1.66
CA PRO A 114 -14.83 23.18 0.65
C PRO A 114 -16.31 23.13 1.03
N ILE A 115 -16.97 24.30 1.21
CA ILE A 115 -18.41 24.43 1.53
C ILE A 115 -19.15 25.08 0.35
N GLY A 116 -20.46 24.84 0.17
CA GLY A 116 -21.25 25.47 -0.93
C GLY A 116 -20.81 25.12 -2.37
N GLY A 117 -21.63 25.47 -3.38
CA GLY A 117 -21.34 25.35 -4.83
C GLY A 117 -21.09 23.94 -5.40
N SER A 118 -20.99 23.80 -6.73
CA SER A 118 -20.40 22.61 -7.40
C SER A 118 -19.03 23.00 -7.94
N GLY A 119 -18.03 22.10 -7.89
CA GLY A 119 -16.69 22.37 -8.41
C GLY A 119 -15.81 23.24 -7.51
N ILE A 120 -16.16 23.40 -6.24
CA ILE A 120 -15.32 24.13 -5.27
C ILE A 120 -14.18 23.23 -4.83
N THR A 121 -12.96 23.75 -4.96
CA THR A 121 -11.73 23.02 -4.61
C THR A 121 -10.88 23.81 -3.61
N LYS A 122 -10.29 23.08 -2.67
CA LYS A 122 -9.26 23.59 -1.75
C LYS A 122 -7.99 22.82 -2.02
N SER A 123 -6.91 23.50 -2.37
CA SER A 123 -5.74 22.77 -2.88
C SER A 123 -4.40 23.37 -2.54
N ILE A 124 -3.41 22.49 -2.54
CA ILE A 124 -2.00 22.84 -2.71
C ILE A 124 -1.50 22.14 -3.97
N VAL A 125 -0.91 22.90 -4.87
CA VAL A 125 -0.41 22.42 -6.16
C VAL A 125 1.09 22.61 -6.23
N ILE A 126 1.82 21.51 -6.41
CA ILE A 126 3.26 21.48 -6.63
C ILE A 126 3.49 21.56 -8.14
N ASN A 127 3.75 22.77 -8.62
CA ASN A 127 3.78 23.14 -10.04
C ASN A 127 5.21 23.39 -10.55
N GLY A 128 6.10 22.43 -10.29
CA GLY A 128 7.44 22.41 -10.86
C GLY A 128 8.21 21.18 -10.42
N THR A 129 9.21 20.77 -11.20
CA THR A 129 10.05 19.59 -10.91
C THR A 129 10.95 19.78 -9.70
N THR A 130 11.24 21.03 -9.36
CA THR A 130 12.04 21.42 -8.17
C THR A 130 11.20 22.19 -7.15
N ALA A 131 9.89 22.29 -7.36
CA ALA A 131 8.98 22.87 -6.38
C ALA A 131 8.92 21.98 -5.14
N GLN A 132 9.01 22.58 -3.94
CA GLN A 132 9.06 21.82 -2.70
C GLN A 132 8.17 22.39 -1.60
N LEU A 133 7.46 21.51 -0.90
CA LEU A 133 6.79 21.81 0.37
C LEU A 133 7.40 20.95 1.48
N ASN A 134 7.83 21.58 2.56
CA ASN A 134 8.21 20.89 3.79
C ASN A 134 7.21 21.27 4.89
N ALA A 135 6.65 20.29 5.59
CA ALA A 135 5.65 20.51 6.63
C ALA A 135 5.83 19.58 7.83
N GLY A 136 5.48 20.05 9.02
CA GLY A 136 5.45 19.25 10.25
C GLY A 136 4.38 18.15 10.19
N SER A 137 3.19 18.48 9.70
CA SER A 137 2.08 17.54 9.45
C SER A 137 1.18 18.09 8.34
N LEU A 138 0.34 17.24 7.77
CA LEU A 138 -0.67 17.65 6.78
C LEU A 138 -2.03 17.07 7.14
N VAL A 139 -3.06 17.91 7.16
CA VAL A 139 -4.45 17.50 7.32
C VAL A 139 -5.25 17.98 6.10
N ILE A 140 -6.02 17.08 5.49
CA ILE A 140 -6.94 17.39 4.39
C ILE A 140 -8.34 17.01 4.84
N LEU A 141 -9.25 17.97 4.89
CA LEU A 141 -10.61 17.75 5.39
C LEU A 141 -11.61 17.56 4.25
N PRO A 142 -12.60 16.65 4.40
CA PRO A 142 -13.55 16.35 3.35
C PRO A 142 -14.62 17.42 3.29
N SER A 143 -15.22 17.56 2.13
CA SER A 143 -16.48 18.26 1.97
C SER A 143 -17.67 17.37 2.38
N ALA A 144 -18.86 17.97 2.42
CA ALA A 144 -20.11 17.25 2.57
C ALA A 144 -20.67 16.69 1.23
N ASN A 145 -19.97 16.84 0.10
CA ASN A 145 -20.49 16.49 -1.22
C ASN A 145 -19.38 16.10 -2.20
N ASP A 146 -19.62 15.07 -3.00
CA ASP A 146 -18.65 14.48 -3.92
C ASP A 146 -18.14 15.40 -5.03
N ASN A 147 -18.89 16.44 -5.40
CA ASN A 147 -18.48 17.45 -6.38
C ASN A 147 -17.57 18.55 -5.79
N LYS A 148 -17.06 18.35 -4.58
CA LYS A 148 -16.23 19.30 -3.83
C LYS A 148 -15.05 18.55 -3.26
N THR A 149 -13.84 18.99 -3.60
CA THR A 149 -12.63 18.24 -3.25
C THR A 149 -11.60 19.11 -2.54
N ALA A 150 -10.93 18.50 -1.58
CA ALA A 150 -9.72 19.04 -0.98
C ALA A 150 -8.56 18.13 -1.40
N PHE A 151 -7.46 18.68 -1.92
CA PHE A 151 -6.39 17.83 -2.44
C PHE A 151 -5.00 18.45 -2.40
N LEU A 152 -4.02 17.55 -2.38
CA LEU A 152 -2.63 17.84 -2.73
C LEU A 152 -2.38 17.32 -4.15
N GLN A 153 -1.77 18.12 -5.02
CA GLN A 153 -1.48 17.70 -6.40
C GLN A 153 -0.04 17.97 -6.81
N PHE A 154 0.57 17.00 -7.47
CA PHE A 154 1.88 17.10 -8.11
C PHE A 154 1.72 17.33 -9.62
N ALA A 155 1.55 18.59 -10.00
CA ALA A 155 1.28 18.97 -11.40
C ALA A 155 2.51 18.84 -12.32
N ALA A 156 3.73 18.89 -11.76
CA ALA A 156 4.98 18.81 -12.53
C ALA A 156 6.13 18.13 -11.77
N ALA A 157 5.83 17.04 -11.04
CA ALA A 157 6.82 16.16 -10.40
C ALA A 157 7.68 16.72 -9.26
N GLY A 158 7.26 17.78 -8.56
CA GLY A 158 8.00 18.28 -7.40
C GLY A 158 7.89 17.39 -6.16
N THR A 159 8.29 17.93 -5.00
CA THR A 159 8.43 17.15 -3.76
C THR A 159 7.62 17.73 -2.60
N VAL A 160 7.00 16.85 -1.82
CA VAL A 160 6.35 17.21 -0.55
C VAL A 160 6.92 16.31 0.55
N ASN A 161 7.49 16.92 1.58
CA ASN A 161 8.01 16.24 2.76
C ASN A 161 7.15 16.60 3.95
N ILE A 162 6.52 15.60 4.56
CA ILE A 162 5.77 15.71 5.80
C ILE A 162 6.57 14.99 6.88
N SER A 163 7.12 15.68 7.87
CA SER A 163 7.94 15.02 8.90
C SER A 163 7.13 14.15 9.86
N GLY A 164 5.87 14.53 10.10
CA GLY A 164 4.91 13.83 10.94
C GLY A 164 3.84 13.10 10.13
N ASN A 165 2.61 13.14 10.62
CA ASN A 165 1.49 12.42 10.02
C ASN A 165 0.83 13.20 8.88
N LEU A 166 0.27 12.45 7.94
CA LEU A 166 -0.70 12.94 6.96
C LEU A 166 -2.07 12.37 7.31
N SER A 167 -3.08 13.22 7.52
CA SER A 167 -4.42 12.77 7.90
C SER A 167 -5.49 13.25 6.91
N MET A 168 -6.23 12.29 6.40
CA MET A 168 -7.48 12.43 5.66
C MET A 168 -8.56 11.60 6.37
N PRO A 169 -9.84 11.76 6.03
CA PRO A 169 -10.95 10.98 6.59
C PRO A 169 -10.81 9.51 6.27
N GLY A 170 -11.01 8.64 7.27
CA GLY A 170 -10.97 7.18 7.10
C GLY A 170 -12.33 6.54 6.82
N ASP A 171 -13.32 7.30 6.33
CA ASP A 171 -14.63 6.79 5.92
C ASP A 171 -14.62 6.63 4.38
N PRO A 172 -14.80 5.40 3.84
CA PRO A 172 -14.74 5.17 2.40
C PRO A 172 -15.73 6.02 1.60
N ALA A 173 -16.86 6.43 2.20
CA ALA A 173 -17.84 7.30 1.55
C ALA A 173 -17.31 8.74 1.31
N LEU A 174 -16.16 9.07 1.89
CA LEU A 174 -15.53 10.38 1.82
C LEU A 174 -14.24 10.37 0.99
N ASP A 175 -13.72 9.20 0.59
CA ASP A 175 -12.41 9.07 -0.05
C ASP A 175 -12.31 9.81 -1.38
N GLN A 176 -13.42 9.90 -2.12
CA GLN A 176 -13.52 10.71 -3.35
C GLN A 176 -13.43 12.23 -3.13
N ARG A 177 -13.49 12.69 -1.87
CA ARG A 177 -13.49 14.12 -1.49
C ARG A 177 -12.13 14.61 -1.04
N THR A 178 -11.24 13.72 -0.66
CA THR A 178 -9.87 14.04 -0.23
C THR A 178 -8.86 13.18 -0.95
N SER A 179 -7.93 13.81 -1.67
CA SER A 179 -6.99 13.06 -2.50
C SER A 179 -5.58 13.63 -2.54
N ILE A 180 -4.65 12.74 -2.87
CA ILE A 180 -3.29 13.06 -3.28
C ILE A 180 -3.13 12.61 -4.72
N ASN A 181 -2.78 13.53 -5.61
CA ASN A 181 -2.82 13.31 -7.05
C ASN A 181 -1.45 13.47 -7.69
N PHE A 182 -1.01 12.46 -8.46
CA PHE A 182 0.24 12.47 -9.22
C PHE A 182 0.00 12.45 -10.74
N PRO A 183 -0.69 13.44 -11.33
CA PRO A 183 -0.99 13.45 -12.77
C PRO A 183 0.29 13.49 -13.63
N SER A 184 1.39 14.03 -13.09
CA SER A 184 2.66 14.19 -13.80
C SER A 184 3.85 13.62 -13.02
N GLY A 185 3.60 12.69 -12.10
CA GLY A 185 4.63 12.14 -11.20
C GLY A 185 4.85 13.00 -9.96
N GLY A 186 6.03 12.90 -9.34
CA GLY A 186 6.42 13.64 -8.13
C GLY A 186 6.66 12.76 -6.93
N THR A 187 7.12 13.37 -5.83
CA THR A 187 7.52 12.63 -4.62
C THR A 187 6.79 13.12 -3.39
N LEU A 188 6.05 12.23 -2.74
CA LEU A 188 5.51 12.43 -1.40
C LEU A 188 6.29 11.59 -0.39
N ILE A 189 6.79 12.22 0.66
CA ILE A 189 7.41 11.55 1.81
C ILE A 189 6.61 11.90 3.06
N VAL A 190 6.18 10.89 3.80
CA VAL A 190 5.50 11.00 5.09
C VAL A 190 6.36 10.30 6.14
N GLY A 191 6.91 11.05 7.10
CA GLY A 191 7.75 10.55 8.17
C GLY A 191 6.96 9.81 9.26
N GLY A 192 5.65 10.10 9.38
CA GLY A 192 4.73 9.39 10.26
C GLY A 192 3.77 8.46 9.52
N ASN A 193 2.57 8.32 10.07
CA ASN A 193 1.48 7.54 9.48
C ASN A 193 0.71 8.36 8.44
N LEU A 194 0.08 7.66 7.50
CA LEU A 194 -0.98 8.21 6.65
C LEU A 194 -2.32 7.58 7.04
N SER A 195 -3.36 8.39 7.20
CA SER A 195 -4.72 7.90 7.47
C SER A 195 -5.73 8.37 6.42
N GLY A 196 -6.60 7.48 5.95
CA GLY A 196 -7.77 7.82 5.14
C GLY A 196 -7.50 8.35 3.73
N GLY A 197 -8.57 8.60 2.97
CA GLY A 197 -8.56 9.31 1.68
C GLY A 197 -7.98 8.51 0.50
N THR A 198 -7.89 9.16 -0.66
CA THR A 198 -7.41 8.51 -1.89
C THR A 198 -5.97 8.90 -2.24
N ILE A 199 -5.15 7.92 -2.60
CA ILE A 199 -3.85 8.13 -3.25
C ILE A 199 -3.94 7.72 -4.72
N ASN A 200 -3.88 8.72 -5.62
CA ASN A 200 -3.86 8.52 -7.06
C ASN A 200 -2.42 8.50 -7.58
N GLY A 201 -1.77 7.35 -7.45
CA GLY A 201 -0.33 7.16 -7.58
C GLY A 201 0.28 7.55 -8.92
N GLY A 202 -0.48 7.53 -10.03
CA GLY A 202 0.01 7.97 -11.35
C GLY A 202 1.41 7.43 -11.67
N THR A 203 2.33 8.28 -12.11
CA THR A 203 3.77 7.96 -12.26
C THR A 203 4.61 8.34 -11.03
N GLY A 204 3.96 8.75 -9.93
CA GLY A 204 4.60 9.30 -8.75
C GLY A 204 5.21 8.28 -7.80
N THR A 205 5.97 8.78 -6.85
CA THR A 205 6.55 8.00 -5.75
C THR A 205 5.98 8.46 -4.42
N THR A 206 5.45 7.53 -3.63
CA THR A 206 5.03 7.81 -2.25
C THR A 206 5.81 6.93 -1.29
N THR A 207 6.37 7.52 -0.23
CA THR A 207 6.98 6.79 0.88
C THR A 207 6.30 7.18 2.18
N ILE A 208 5.73 6.20 2.87
CA ILE A 208 5.14 6.36 4.20
C ILE A 208 6.04 5.58 5.16
N THR A 209 6.70 6.28 6.07
CA THR A 209 7.64 5.68 7.03
C THR A 209 6.88 4.92 8.13
N GLY A 210 5.68 5.39 8.48
CA GLY A 210 4.77 4.70 9.37
C GLY A 210 3.83 3.73 8.64
N SER A 211 2.64 3.56 9.19
CA SER A 211 1.56 2.74 8.62
C SER A 211 0.59 3.56 7.78
N LEU A 212 -0.09 2.89 6.85
CA LEU A 212 -1.26 3.38 6.15
C LEU A 212 -2.51 2.75 6.79
N THR A 213 -3.42 3.58 7.30
CA THR A 213 -4.58 3.10 8.08
C THR A 213 -5.89 3.80 7.70
N GLY A 214 -7.01 3.14 7.97
CA GLY A 214 -8.34 3.67 7.64
C GLY A 214 -8.67 3.45 6.18
N ALA A 215 -9.95 3.51 5.81
CA ALA A 215 -10.37 3.30 4.43
C ALA A 215 -9.61 4.25 3.51
N THR A 216 -8.71 3.66 2.72
CA THR A 216 -7.87 4.37 1.77
C THR A 216 -8.01 3.69 0.44
N ASP A 217 -8.36 4.45 -0.59
CA ASP A 217 -8.30 3.97 -1.96
C ASP A 217 -6.91 4.25 -2.51
N ILE A 218 -6.14 3.18 -2.74
CA ILE A 218 -4.80 3.24 -3.30
C ILE A 218 -4.90 2.88 -4.78
N ASN A 219 -4.94 3.90 -5.64
CA ASN A 219 -4.87 3.72 -7.08
C ASN A 219 -3.40 3.67 -7.51
N ILE A 220 -2.88 2.46 -7.73
CA ILE A 220 -1.50 2.25 -8.17
C ILE A 220 -1.45 2.50 -9.69
N GLY A 221 -0.88 3.64 -10.09
CA GLY A 221 -0.53 3.91 -11.48
C GLY A 221 0.73 3.14 -11.89
N THR A 222 1.60 3.71 -12.73
CA THR A 222 2.91 3.12 -13.09
C THR A 222 4.01 3.46 -12.08
N GLY A 223 3.69 4.25 -11.06
CA GLY A 223 4.60 4.69 -10.00
C GLY A 223 4.88 3.62 -8.93
N THR A 224 5.47 4.06 -7.83
CA THR A 224 5.79 3.22 -6.67
C THR A 224 5.23 3.81 -5.38
N ILE A 225 4.55 2.98 -4.59
CA ILE A 225 4.10 3.33 -3.24
C ILE A 225 4.82 2.40 -2.27
N THR A 226 5.47 2.96 -1.26
CA THR A 226 6.18 2.20 -0.21
C THR A 226 5.63 2.56 1.15
N ILE A 227 5.26 1.55 1.93
CA ILE A 227 4.74 1.64 3.29
C ILE A 227 5.69 0.85 4.18
N ASN A 228 6.41 1.54 5.07
CA ASN A 228 7.37 0.93 5.98
C ASN A 228 6.72 0.41 7.29
N GLY A 229 5.41 0.55 7.41
CA GLY A 229 4.58 -0.05 8.45
C GLY A 229 3.52 -0.99 7.89
N ASN A 230 2.36 -1.03 8.54
CA ASN A 230 1.24 -1.87 8.12
C ASN A 230 0.36 -1.13 7.10
N LEU A 231 -0.31 -1.91 6.25
CA LEU A 231 -1.50 -1.48 5.51
C LEU A 231 -2.72 -2.06 6.24
N THR A 232 -3.71 -1.20 6.55
CA THR A 232 -4.91 -1.65 7.28
C THR A 232 -6.14 -0.86 6.87
N GLY A 233 -7.08 -1.56 6.27
CA GLY A 233 -8.34 -1.01 5.79
C GLY A 233 -8.14 -0.22 4.49
N GLY A 234 -8.98 -0.52 3.51
CA GLY A 234 -8.98 0.18 2.24
C GLY A 234 -9.14 -0.72 1.03
N THR A 235 -9.02 -0.10 -0.13
CA THR A 235 -9.06 -0.76 -1.43
C THR A 235 -7.76 -0.46 -2.16
N VAL A 236 -7.04 -1.49 -2.56
CA VAL A 236 -5.93 -1.37 -3.50
C VAL A 236 -6.47 -1.59 -4.91
N ASN A 237 -6.37 -0.57 -5.75
CA ASN A 237 -6.83 -0.55 -7.14
C ASN A 237 -5.60 -0.48 -8.07
N PRO A 238 -5.07 -1.63 -8.50
CA PRO A 238 -3.86 -1.71 -9.31
C PRO A 238 -4.13 -1.43 -10.80
N SER A 239 -4.58 -0.22 -11.16
CA SER A 239 -5.02 0.11 -12.53
C SER A 239 -3.90 0.12 -13.60
N SER A 240 -2.64 0.02 -13.20
CA SER A 240 -1.46 -0.04 -14.09
C SER A 240 -0.33 -0.88 -13.46
N PRO A 241 0.73 -1.26 -14.22
CA PRO A 241 1.81 -2.10 -13.71
C PRO A 241 2.80 -1.32 -12.82
N GLY A 242 2.31 -0.64 -11.79
CA GLY A 242 3.13 -0.04 -10.75
C GLY A 242 3.49 -1.04 -9.66
N THR A 243 4.14 -0.53 -8.62
CA THR A 243 4.58 -1.33 -7.47
C THR A 243 4.07 -0.77 -6.15
N LEU A 244 3.51 -1.64 -5.31
CA LEU A 244 3.21 -1.37 -3.91
C LEU A 244 4.12 -2.24 -3.04
N ASN A 245 4.96 -1.61 -2.22
CA ASN A 245 5.82 -2.27 -1.25
C ASN A 245 5.31 -2.02 0.15
N ILE A 246 5.13 -3.08 0.94
CA ILE A 246 4.64 -3.02 2.31
C ILE A 246 5.60 -3.84 3.15
N THR A 247 6.31 -3.24 4.10
CA THR A 247 7.23 -3.99 4.97
C THR A 247 6.49 -4.69 6.11
N GLY A 248 5.35 -4.16 6.54
CA GLY A 248 4.51 -4.71 7.60
C GLY A 248 3.38 -5.61 7.10
N ASN A 249 2.34 -5.73 7.92
CA ASN A 249 1.17 -6.57 7.65
C ASN A 249 0.17 -5.88 6.72
N VAL A 250 -0.65 -6.69 6.03
CA VAL A 250 -1.82 -6.27 5.23
C VAL A 250 -3.07 -6.85 5.87
N THR A 251 -4.04 -6.02 6.24
CA THR A 251 -5.17 -6.44 7.09
C THR A 251 -6.47 -5.74 6.71
N ASN A 252 -7.51 -6.53 6.41
CA ASN A 252 -8.85 -6.05 6.07
C ASN A 252 -8.88 -5.11 4.83
N ASP A 253 -8.03 -5.41 3.85
CA ASP A 253 -7.88 -4.66 2.60
C ASP A 253 -8.44 -5.46 1.42
N SER A 254 -9.12 -4.79 0.49
CA SER A 254 -9.52 -5.40 -0.78
C SER A 254 -8.45 -5.19 -1.85
N LEU A 255 -8.06 -6.24 -2.56
CA LEU A 255 -7.21 -6.13 -3.75
C LEU A 255 -8.09 -6.25 -4.99
N ASN A 256 -8.34 -5.13 -5.67
CA ASN A 256 -9.23 -5.07 -6.84
C ASN A 256 -8.51 -5.46 -8.15
N ALA A 257 -9.28 -5.48 -9.25
CA ALA A 257 -8.79 -5.83 -10.59
C ALA A 257 -7.62 -4.94 -11.05
N GLY A 258 -6.71 -5.52 -11.85
CA GLY A 258 -5.54 -4.82 -12.36
C GLY A 258 -4.26 -5.67 -12.40
N ASN A 259 -3.09 -5.06 -12.66
CA ASN A 259 -1.85 -5.81 -12.97
C ASN A 259 -0.58 -5.33 -12.25
N ALA A 260 -0.69 -4.59 -11.15
CA ALA A 260 0.45 -4.14 -10.35
C ALA A 260 1.19 -5.30 -9.64
N THR A 261 2.41 -4.99 -9.18
CA THR A 261 3.16 -5.84 -8.25
C THR A 261 2.94 -5.36 -6.81
N ILE A 262 2.56 -6.27 -5.91
CA ILE A 262 2.36 -6.00 -4.49
C ILE A 262 3.35 -6.86 -3.70
N ASN A 263 4.37 -6.24 -3.10
CA ASN A 263 5.35 -6.89 -2.25
C ASN A 263 4.99 -6.70 -0.78
N ILE A 264 4.94 -7.80 -0.03
CA ILE A 264 4.50 -7.84 1.36
C ILE A 264 5.61 -8.44 2.21
N GLY A 265 6.03 -7.71 3.24
CA GLY A 265 7.05 -8.09 4.21
C GLY A 265 6.50 -8.74 5.48
N GLY A 266 5.22 -8.51 5.79
CA GLY A 266 4.52 -9.08 6.95
C GLY A 266 3.44 -10.11 6.60
N ASN A 267 2.48 -10.27 7.50
CA ASN A 267 1.36 -11.19 7.39
C ASN A 267 0.22 -10.59 6.55
N VAL A 268 -0.60 -11.47 5.97
CA VAL A 268 -1.80 -11.13 5.21
C VAL A 268 -3.00 -11.69 5.96
N SER A 269 -3.97 -10.85 6.34
CA SER A 269 -5.19 -11.27 7.04
C SER A 269 -6.45 -10.62 6.47
N ASN A 270 -7.52 -11.41 6.28
CA ASN A 270 -8.84 -10.95 5.82
C ASN A 270 -8.84 -10.10 4.53
N ASN A 271 -8.03 -10.46 3.54
CA ASN A 271 -7.93 -9.69 2.30
C ASN A 271 -8.63 -10.42 1.15
N PRO A 272 -9.80 -9.95 0.66
CA PRO A 272 -10.35 -10.46 -0.59
C PRO A 272 -9.47 -10.02 -1.76
N VAL A 273 -9.16 -10.97 -2.64
CA VAL A 273 -8.54 -10.69 -3.94
C VAL A 273 -9.60 -10.85 -5.00
N ASP A 274 -9.86 -9.77 -5.73
CA ASP A 274 -10.81 -9.74 -6.83
C ASP A 274 -10.37 -10.68 -7.96
N ALA A 275 -11.32 -11.36 -8.59
CA ALA A 275 -11.06 -12.32 -9.65
C ALA A 275 -10.44 -11.69 -10.91
N GLY A 276 -10.62 -10.37 -11.12
CA GLY A 276 -10.01 -9.60 -12.20
C GLY A 276 -8.59 -9.13 -11.89
N PHE A 277 -8.03 -9.41 -10.71
CA PHE A 277 -6.62 -9.13 -10.44
C PHE A 277 -5.74 -10.11 -11.23
N THR A 278 -4.81 -9.57 -12.01
CA THR A 278 -3.87 -10.29 -12.90
C THR A 278 -2.41 -10.00 -12.56
N GLY A 279 -2.15 -9.18 -11.54
CA GLY A 279 -0.82 -8.75 -11.13
C GLY A 279 -0.01 -9.83 -10.41
N THR A 280 0.94 -9.38 -9.59
CA THR A 280 1.82 -10.28 -8.82
C THR A 280 1.76 -9.94 -7.34
N ILE A 281 1.58 -10.95 -6.49
CA ILE A 281 1.77 -10.82 -5.05
C ILE A 281 3.11 -11.46 -4.70
N GLY A 282 4.00 -10.67 -4.11
CA GLY A 282 5.31 -11.09 -3.63
C GLY A 282 5.33 -11.18 -2.11
N PHE A 283 5.76 -12.31 -1.56
CA PHE A 283 6.14 -12.40 -0.14
C PHE A 283 7.65 -12.18 -0.02
N THR A 284 8.03 -11.04 0.55
CA THR A 284 9.41 -10.50 0.54
C THR A 284 9.94 -10.19 1.94
N GLY A 285 9.32 -10.77 2.97
CA GLY A 285 9.68 -10.50 4.36
C GLY A 285 11.02 -11.09 4.78
N SER A 286 11.38 -10.85 6.04
CA SER A 286 12.53 -11.49 6.71
C SER A 286 12.12 -12.43 7.86
N GLY A 287 10.86 -12.33 8.33
CA GLY A 287 10.27 -13.19 9.35
C GLY A 287 9.29 -14.20 8.76
N ILE A 288 8.71 -15.06 9.61
CA ILE A 288 7.61 -15.94 9.17
C ILE A 288 6.45 -15.06 8.74
N GLN A 289 5.93 -15.31 7.53
CA GLN A 289 4.74 -14.66 7.01
C GLN A 289 3.58 -15.65 7.00
N THR A 290 2.36 -15.20 7.25
CA THR A 290 1.15 -16.03 7.16
C THR A 290 0.18 -15.49 6.12
N THR A 291 -0.50 -16.40 5.41
CA THR A 291 -1.70 -16.06 4.62
C THR A 291 -2.97 -16.12 5.48
N PRO A 292 -4.11 -15.58 5.02
CA PRO A 292 -5.39 -15.69 5.73
C PRO A 292 -5.81 -17.15 5.95
N ALA A 293 -6.63 -17.39 6.99
CA ALA A 293 -7.23 -18.69 7.26
C ALA A 293 -8.29 -19.10 6.23
N THR A 294 -8.88 -18.13 5.55
CA THR A 294 -9.82 -18.35 4.44
C THR A 294 -9.06 -18.71 3.16
N PRO A 295 -9.67 -19.49 2.25
CA PRO A 295 -9.09 -19.72 0.95
C PRO A 295 -8.75 -18.41 0.23
N LEU A 296 -7.56 -18.38 -0.36
CA LEU A 296 -7.04 -17.22 -1.09
C LEU A 296 -6.72 -17.65 -2.52
N THR A 297 -7.11 -16.85 -3.50
CA THR A 297 -6.77 -17.06 -4.92
C THR A 297 -5.98 -15.87 -5.41
N VAL A 298 -4.84 -16.11 -6.05
CA VAL A 298 -3.98 -15.08 -6.61
C VAL A 298 -3.58 -15.43 -8.04
N PRO A 299 -3.39 -14.45 -8.93
CA PRO A 299 -2.89 -14.67 -10.28
C PRO A 299 -1.45 -15.15 -10.27
N ASN A 300 -0.50 -14.30 -9.89
CA ASN A 300 0.91 -14.66 -9.80
C ASN A 300 1.39 -14.51 -8.35
N LEU A 301 2.24 -15.46 -7.94
CA LEU A 301 2.82 -15.50 -6.60
C LEU A 301 4.33 -15.58 -6.72
N VAL A 302 5.04 -14.66 -6.08
CA VAL A 302 6.50 -14.71 -5.95
C VAL A 302 6.85 -14.98 -4.49
N MET A 303 7.59 -16.06 -4.26
CA MET A 303 8.18 -16.37 -2.98
C MET A 303 9.63 -15.90 -2.97
N ASN A 304 9.92 -14.80 -2.25
CA ASN A 304 11.25 -14.21 -2.12
C ASN A 304 11.54 -13.75 -0.67
N ASN A 305 11.33 -14.63 0.30
CA ASN A 305 11.61 -14.43 1.72
C ASN A 305 12.78 -15.31 2.11
N ALA A 306 13.99 -14.91 1.70
CA ALA A 306 15.19 -15.73 1.85
C ALA A 306 15.50 -16.16 3.29
N ALA A 307 15.03 -15.39 4.27
CA ALA A 307 15.31 -15.62 5.68
C ALA A 307 14.28 -16.52 6.38
N SER A 308 13.15 -16.85 5.74
CA SER A 308 12.04 -17.50 6.43
C SER A 308 11.07 -18.28 5.52
N THR A 309 9.87 -18.52 6.06
CA THR A 309 8.81 -19.36 5.51
C THR A 309 7.52 -18.57 5.36
N LEU A 310 6.80 -18.80 4.26
CA LEU A 310 5.38 -18.47 4.13
C LEU A 310 4.53 -19.64 4.67
N GLN A 311 3.81 -19.41 5.75
CA GLN A 311 2.87 -20.35 6.35
C GLN A 311 1.48 -20.14 5.76
N LEU A 312 0.89 -21.19 5.18
CA LEU A 312 -0.48 -21.10 4.69
C LEU A 312 -1.49 -21.16 5.85
N GLY A 313 -2.28 -20.11 6.03
CA GLY A 313 -3.41 -20.09 6.96
C GLY A 313 -4.59 -20.91 6.45
N GLY A 314 -4.85 -20.85 5.15
CA GLY A 314 -5.88 -21.60 4.42
C GLY A 314 -5.37 -22.07 3.06
N ASN A 315 -6.22 -22.71 2.26
CA ASN A 315 -5.86 -23.12 0.90
C ASN A 315 -5.47 -21.91 0.06
N LEU A 316 -4.39 -22.03 -0.72
CA LEU A 316 -3.92 -20.99 -1.62
C LEU A 316 -3.95 -21.51 -3.06
N THR A 317 -4.66 -20.81 -3.94
CA THR A 317 -4.69 -21.11 -5.37
C THR A 317 -3.89 -20.06 -6.15
N VAL A 318 -2.98 -20.50 -7.00
CA VAL A 318 -2.24 -19.65 -7.95
C VAL A 318 -2.70 -19.98 -9.37
N THR A 319 -3.36 -19.03 -10.03
CA THR A 319 -3.99 -19.25 -11.36
C THR A 319 -3.05 -18.97 -12.53
N GLY A 320 -1.99 -18.19 -12.30
CA GLY A 320 -0.90 -17.88 -13.21
C GLY A 320 0.39 -18.61 -12.80
N THR A 321 1.43 -17.87 -12.41
CA THR A 321 2.76 -18.46 -12.13
C THR A 321 3.11 -18.38 -10.65
N LEU A 322 3.54 -19.50 -10.07
CA LEU A 322 4.31 -19.54 -8.83
C LEU A 322 5.80 -19.44 -9.15
N THR A 323 6.45 -18.39 -8.68
CA THR A 323 7.91 -18.23 -8.77
C THR A 323 8.55 -18.47 -7.41
N LEU A 324 9.44 -19.45 -7.33
CA LEU A 324 10.22 -19.78 -6.14
C LEU A 324 11.64 -19.23 -6.28
N THR A 325 11.86 -18.04 -5.71
CA THR A 325 13.16 -17.35 -5.76
C THR A 325 13.98 -17.65 -4.51
N ALA A 326 13.39 -17.44 -3.33
CA ALA A 326 14.03 -17.66 -2.04
C ALA A 326 13.00 -17.87 -0.93
N GLY A 327 13.33 -18.72 0.05
CA GLY A 327 12.43 -19.04 1.16
C GLY A 327 11.49 -20.19 0.85
N LYS A 328 10.87 -20.72 1.91
CA LYS A 328 10.04 -21.93 1.82
C LYS A 328 8.55 -21.60 1.96
N ILE A 329 7.69 -22.47 1.45
CA ILE A 329 6.24 -22.41 1.73
C ILE A 329 5.88 -23.62 2.60
N ASN A 330 5.34 -23.39 3.79
CA ASN A 330 4.76 -24.44 4.62
C ASN A 330 3.25 -24.51 4.41
N THR A 331 2.79 -25.62 3.84
CA THR A 331 1.37 -25.85 3.59
C THR A 331 0.58 -26.20 4.85
N GLY A 332 1.23 -26.68 5.92
CA GLY A 332 0.52 -27.12 7.13
C GLY A 332 -0.51 -28.21 6.81
N THR A 333 -1.80 -27.96 7.04
CA THR A 333 -2.91 -28.85 6.64
C THR A 333 -3.58 -28.43 5.32
N ASN A 334 -3.13 -27.32 4.73
CA ASN A 334 -3.76 -26.68 3.59
C ASN A 334 -3.12 -27.12 2.26
N SER A 335 -3.77 -26.82 1.14
CA SER A 335 -3.23 -27.09 -0.19
C SER A 335 -2.72 -25.80 -0.85
N LEU A 336 -1.57 -25.90 -1.52
CA LEU A 336 -1.11 -24.93 -2.50
C LEU A 336 -1.44 -25.47 -3.90
N ILE A 337 -2.35 -24.82 -4.62
CA ILE A 337 -2.94 -25.35 -5.84
C ILE A 337 -2.53 -24.47 -7.03
N LEU A 338 -1.89 -25.07 -8.04
CA LEU A 338 -1.51 -24.39 -9.28
C LEU A 338 -2.48 -24.79 -10.40
N THR A 339 -3.15 -23.80 -11.03
CA THR A 339 -4.23 -24.05 -12.00
C THR A 339 -4.03 -23.45 -13.38
N ASN A 340 -2.88 -22.83 -13.65
CA ASN A 340 -2.58 -22.27 -14.98
C ASN A 340 -2.74 -23.32 -16.08
N ALA A 341 -3.56 -22.99 -17.09
CA ALA A 341 -3.87 -23.87 -18.20
C ALA A 341 -2.65 -24.21 -19.08
N THR A 342 -1.56 -23.45 -18.96
CA THR A 342 -0.25 -23.79 -19.52
C THR A 342 0.65 -24.38 -18.42
N PRO A 343 0.71 -25.71 -18.26
CA PRO A 343 1.28 -26.31 -17.04
C PRO A 343 2.77 -26.08 -16.87
N ALA A 344 3.50 -25.89 -17.97
CA ALA A 344 4.92 -25.53 -17.96
C ALA A 344 5.17 -24.16 -17.28
N ASN A 345 4.19 -23.25 -17.32
CA ASN A 345 4.28 -21.92 -16.74
C ASN A 345 3.69 -21.85 -15.33
N GLN A 346 3.17 -22.95 -14.77
CA GLN A 346 2.62 -22.94 -13.41
C GLN A 346 3.69 -22.65 -12.36
N LEU A 347 4.92 -23.11 -12.59
CA LEU A 347 5.98 -23.08 -11.60
C LEU A 347 7.32 -22.74 -12.26
N VAL A 348 8.00 -21.74 -11.71
CA VAL A 348 9.36 -21.35 -12.08
C VAL A 348 10.24 -21.40 -10.84
N GLY A 349 11.46 -21.93 -10.98
CA GLY A 349 12.42 -22.06 -9.89
C GLY A 349 12.25 -23.35 -9.09
N GLY A 350 12.55 -23.29 -7.80
CA GLY A 350 12.64 -24.46 -6.92
C GLY A 350 14.10 -24.88 -6.71
N SER A 351 14.53 -24.93 -5.46
CA SER A 351 15.90 -25.28 -5.07
C SER A 351 15.95 -25.75 -3.61
N ALA A 352 17.14 -26.11 -3.12
CA ALA A 352 17.34 -26.42 -1.70
C ALA A 352 17.08 -25.23 -0.75
N THR A 353 17.07 -24.00 -1.27
CA THR A 353 16.79 -22.77 -0.50
C THR A 353 15.40 -22.20 -0.78
N SER A 354 14.67 -22.73 -1.77
CA SER A 354 13.29 -22.33 -2.07
C SER A 354 12.43 -23.48 -2.55
N TYR A 355 11.56 -24.00 -1.68
CA TYR A 355 10.74 -25.17 -1.96
C TYR A 355 9.52 -25.24 -1.03
N ILE A 356 8.59 -26.14 -1.33
CA ILE A 356 7.36 -26.34 -0.57
C ILE A 356 7.54 -27.50 0.39
N TYR A 357 7.08 -27.38 1.64
CA TYR A 357 7.00 -28.50 2.56
C TYR A 357 5.70 -28.46 3.34
N SER A 358 5.43 -29.53 4.09
CA SER A 358 4.23 -29.62 4.92
C SER A 358 4.55 -30.13 6.31
N THR A 359 4.04 -29.45 7.34
CA THR A 359 4.03 -29.94 8.73
C THR A 359 2.79 -30.75 9.09
N GLY A 360 1.81 -30.83 8.20
CA GLY A 360 0.60 -31.65 8.33
C GLY A 360 0.21 -32.26 6.98
N ALA A 361 -1.06 -32.62 6.82
CA ALA A 361 -1.56 -33.30 5.61
C ALA A 361 -1.59 -32.44 4.33
N GLY A 362 -1.11 -31.18 4.39
CA GLY A 362 -1.05 -30.27 3.26
C GLY A 362 -0.15 -30.74 2.11
N ARG A 363 -0.44 -30.24 0.90
CA ARG A 363 0.16 -30.73 -0.36
C ARG A 363 0.38 -29.59 -1.35
N LEU A 364 1.38 -29.74 -2.21
CA LEU A 364 1.47 -28.99 -3.47
C LEU A 364 0.67 -29.74 -4.53
N GLN A 365 -0.37 -29.10 -5.06
CA GLN A 365 -1.20 -29.60 -6.15
C GLN A 365 -0.84 -28.86 -7.44
N ARG A 366 -0.61 -29.62 -8.52
CA ARG A 366 -0.47 -29.08 -9.88
C ARG A 366 -1.53 -29.71 -10.77
N ASN A 367 -2.32 -28.87 -11.43
CA ASN A 367 -3.43 -29.29 -12.28
C ASN A 367 -3.05 -29.32 -13.76
N THR A 368 -3.87 -30.02 -14.55
CA THR A 368 -3.85 -30.05 -16.01
C THR A 368 -2.48 -30.40 -16.61
N LEU A 369 -1.65 -31.18 -15.90
CA LEU A 369 -0.31 -31.56 -16.37
C LEU A 369 -0.43 -32.35 -17.68
N ALA A 370 0.24 -31.88 -18.73
CA ALA A 370 0.12 -32.48 -20.06
C ALA A 370 0.76 -33.88 -20.11
N ALA A 371 0.19 -34.75 -20.94
CA ALA A 371 0.74 -36.09 -21.17
C ALA A 371 2.20 -36.04 -21.67
N ALA A 372 2.97 -37.08 -21.33
CA ALA A 372 4.34 -37.31 -21.77
C ALA A 372 5.32 -36.17 -21.47
N THR A 373 4.98 -35.28 -20.54
CA THR A 373 5.82 -34.15 -20.12
C THR A 373 6.22 -34.31 -18.66
N ALA A 374 7.52 -34.17 -18.37
CA ALA A 374 8.04 -34.26 -17.02
C ALA A 374 7.77 -32.95 -16.25
N TYR A 375 7.18 -33.05 -15.06
CA TYR A 375 6.87 -31.91 -14.21
C TYR A 375 7.52 -32.04 -12.83
N LEU A 376 8.35 -31.06 -12.48
CA LEU A 376 8.99 -30.96 -11.17
C LEU A 376 8.00 -30.55 -10.08
N PHE A 377 8.02 -31.27 -8.96
CA PHE A 377 7.43 -30.88 -7.70
C PHE A 377 8.57 -30.56 -6.73
N PRO A 378 8.89 -29.27 -6.50
CA PRO A 378 9.94 -28.87 -5.58
C PRO A 378 9.41 -28.97 -4.14
N VAL A 379 9.25 -30.21 -3.65
CA VAL A 379 8.77 -30.51 -2.31
C VAL A 379 9.92 -30.92 -1.38
N GLY A 380 9.65 -31.01 -0.08
CA GLY A 380 10.61 -31.48 0.90
C GLY A 380 10.03 -31.53 2.32
N THR A 381 10.93 -31.59 3.30
CA THR A 381 10.64 -31.40 4.73
C THR A 381 11.02 -29.99 5.17
N ALA A 382 10.81 -29.65 6.44
CA ALA A 382 11.29 -28.38 6.98
C ALA A 382 12.81 -28.16 6.77
N THR A 383 13.60 -29.23 6.69
CA THR A 383 15.08 -29.17 6.62
C THR A 383 15.67 -29.67 5.31
N ASN A 384 15.00 -30.58 4.60
CA ASN A 384 15.54 -31.25 3.43
C ASN A 384 14.71 -30.99 2.18
N TYR A 385 15.37 -30.66 1.08
CA TYR A 385 14.75 -30.59 -0.24
C TYR A 385 14.74 -31.98 -0.88
N LEU A 386 13.56 -32.50 -1.17
CA LEU A 386 13.32 -33.87 -1.64
C LEU A 386 12.40 -33.85 -2.87
N PRO A 387 12.84 -33.21 -3.99
CA PRO A 387 11.98 -33.01 -5.14
C PRO A 387 11.58 -34.34 -5.78
N VAL A 388 10.43 -34.34 -6.45
CA VAL A 388 10.01 -35.45 -7.31
C VAL A 388 9.62 -34.91 -8.67
N THR A 389 9.87 -35.68 -9.72
CA THR A 389 9.39 -35.38 -11.07
C THR A 389 8.32 -36.39 -11.43
N VAL A 390 7.18 -35.92 -11.93
CA VAL A 390 6.08 -36.78 -12.38
C VAL A 390 5.90 -36.60 -13.87
N THR A 391 5.87 -37.71 -14.62
CA THR A 391 5.57 -37.73 -16.05
C THR A 391 4.26 -38.50 -16.28
N PRO A 392 3.13 -37.81 -16.51
CA PRO A 392 1.86 -38.49 -16.68
C PRO A 392 1.67 -39.02 -18.09
N THR A 393 1.01 -40.18 -18.26
CA THR A 393 0.68 -40.70 -19.59
C THR A 393 -0.56 -40.06 -20.21
N THR A 394 -1.40 -39.44 -19.40
CA THR A 394 -2.59 -38.68 -19.83
C THR A 394 -2.67 -37.37 -19.05
N THR A 395 -3.41 -36.38 -19.55
CA THR A 395 -3.61 -35.13 -18.82
C THR A 395 -4.19 -35.40 -17.43
N SER A 396 -3.48 -34.98 -16.39
CA SER A 396 -3.77 -35.39 -15.01
C SER A 396 -3.49 -34.27 -14.00
N ASN A 397 -4.13 -34.35 -12.84
CA ASN A 397 -3.81 -33.51 -11.68
C ASN A 397 -3.08 -34.35 -10.64
N PHE A 398 -2.03 -33.82 -10.02
CA PHE A 398 -1.34 -34.49 -8.91
C PHE A 398 -1.20 -33.58 -7.71
N ALA A 399 -1.31 -34.18 -6.52
CA ALA A 399 -0.92 -33.55 -5.26
C ALA A 399 0.26 -34.31 -4.66
N VAL A 400 1.25 -33.58 -4.16
CA VAL A 400 2.49 -34.14 -3.66
C VAL A 400 2.89 -33.49 -2.34
N ASN A 401 3.32 -34.31 -1.38
CA ASN A 401 4.21 -33.85 -0.31
C ASN A 401 5.31 -34.89 -0.05
N ALA A 402 6.30 -34.48 0.74
CA ALA A 402 7.31 -35.37 1.29
C ALA A 402 7.37 -35.16 2.80
N TYR A 403 7.58 -36.23 3.56
CA TYR A 403 7.70 -36.14 5.01
C TYR A 403 8.71 -37.15 5.54
N THR A 404 9.16 -36.86 6.77
CA THR A 404 10.11 -37.68 7.53
C THR A 404 9.62 -37.77 8.97
N PRO A 405 9.87 -38.86 9.69
CA PRO A 405 10.60 -40.04 9.24
C PRO A 405 9.82 -40.89 8.23
N ALA A 406 10.49 -41.86 7.60
CA ALA A 406 9.85 -42.92 6.86
C ALA A 406 8.91 -43.72 7.78
N THR A 407 7.65 -43.89 7.36
CA THR A 407 6.63 -44.58 8.14
C THR A 407 6.25 -45.92 7.52
N THR A 408 6.01 -46.93 8.37
CA THR A 408 5.73 -48.31 7.94
C THR A 408 4.40 -48.46 7.19
N ASN A 409 3.51 -47.48 7.34
CA ASN A 409 2.19 -47.46 6.72
C ASN A 409 2.03 -46.38 5.64
N GLY A 410 3.10 -45.65 5.29
CA GLY A 410 3.02 -44.59 4.28
C GLY A 410 2.08 -43.43 4.65
N VAL A 411 1.76 -43.25 5.94
CA VAL A 411 0.98 -42.12 6.46
C VAL A 411 1.90 -41.17 7.21
N GLN A 412 1.74 -39.87 6.98
CA GLN A 412 2.46 -38.82 7.70
C GLN A 412 2.13 -38.87 9.20
N GLY A 413 3.15 -38.91 10.04
CA GLY A 413 2.99 -39.08 11.49
C GLY A 413 2.65 -40.50 11.94
N GLY A 414 2.63 -41.48 11.02
CA GLY A 414 2.47 -42.91 11.36
C GLY A 414 3.71 -43.50 12.05
N PRO A 415 3.67 -44.80 12.43
CA PRO A 415 4.79 -45.48 13.07
C PRO A 415 6.04 -45.45 12.19
N ALA A 416 7.15 -44.97 12.73
CA ALA A 416 8.42 -44.91 11.99
C ALA A 416 9.03 -46.30 11.79
N PHE A 417 9.79 -46.48 10.71
CA PHE A 417 10.65 -47.67 10.56
C PHE A 417 11.68 -47.73 11.69
N ALA A 418 11.81 -48.91 12.31
CA ALA A 418 12.74 -49.13 13.42
C ALA A 418 14.21 -49.14 12.99
N ASN A 419 14.54 -49.71 11.82
CA ASN A 419 15.88 -49.70 11.25
C ASN A 419 15.88 -48.89 9.95
N LYS A 420 16.64 -47.79 9.94
CA LYS A 420 16.71 -46.84 8.83
C LYS A 420 18.05 -46.86 8.08
N SER A 421 18.96 -47.74 8.47
CA SER A 421 20.35 -47.78 7.95
C SER A 421 20.45 -48.11 6.46
N THR A 422 19.40 -48.71 5.89
CA THR A 422 19.36 -49.19 4.50
C THR A 422 18.30 -48.50 3.64
N ILE A 423 17.62 -47.48 4.16
CA ILE A 423 16.56 -46.76 3.45
C ILE A 423 16.82 -45.26 3.46
N VAL A 424 16.27 -44.55 2.47
CA VAL A 424 16.10 -43.10 2.60
C VAL A 424 15.00 -42.88 3.65
N ASP A 425 15.31 -42.15 4.73
CA ASP A 425 14.37 -41.88 5.83
C ASP A 425 13.33 -40.81 5.44
N ALA A 426 12.64 -41.00 4.32
CA ALA A 426 11.58 -40.13 3.82
C ALA A 426 10.50 -40.93 3.07
N VAL A 427 9.28 -40.39 3.04
CA VAL A 427 8.18 -40.89 2.19
C VAL A 427 7.69 -39.75 1.31
N TRP A 428 7.38 -40.07 0.06
CA TRP A 428 6.64 -39.19 -0.85
C TRP A 428 5.21 -39.67 -0.94
N ASN A 429 4.26 -38.79 -0.64
CA ASN A 429 2.85 -39.06 -0.90
C ASN A 429 2.47 -38.38 -2.22
N ILE A 430 2.16 -39.20 -3.22
CA ILE A 430 1.86 -38.77 -4.59
C ILE A 430 0.49 -39.31 -4.95
N ASP A 431 -0.52 -38.46 -4.94
CA ASP A 431 -1.88 -38.84 -5.36
C ASP A 431 -2.20 -38.21 -6.69
N ARG A 432 -2.75 -39.02 -7.59
CA ARG A 432 -3.43 -38.54 -8.78
C ARG A 432 -4.85 -38.14 -8.40
N LEU A 433 -5.18 -36.87 -8.56
CA LEU A 433 -6.50 -36.32 -8.25
C LEU A 433 -7.47 -36.39 -9.43
N SER A 434 -6.94 -36.47 -10.66
CA SER A 434 -7.72 -36.66 -11.90
C SER A 434 -6.85 -37.24 -13.01
N GLY A 435 -7.50 -37.74 -14.08
CA GLY A 435 -6.82 -38.41 -15.21
C GLY A 435 -6.70 -39.92 -15.02
N THR A 436 -6.15 -40.60 -16.02
CA THR A 436 -6.05 -42.08 -16.05
C THR A 436 -4.67 -42.55 -16.53
N GLY A 437 -4.46 -43.86 -16.56
CA GLY A 437 -3.21 -44.47 -17.02
C GLY A 437 -2.11 -44.51 -15.97
N ASN A 438 -0.89 -44.80 -16.39
CA ASN A 438 0.26 -44.90 -15.50
C ASN A 438 0.98 -43.55 -15.40
N SER A 439 1.84 -43.38 -14.42
CA SER A 439 2.75 -42.24 -14.34
C SER A 439 4.06 -42.74 -13.80
N THR A 440 5.14 -42.16 -14.31
CA THR A 440 6.51 -42.46 -13.89
C THR A 440 7.11 -41.28 -13.14
#